data_AF-A0A521H0Y5-F1
#
_entry.id   AF-A0A521H0Y5-F1
#
_cell.length_a   1.000
_cell.length_b   1.000
_cell.length_c   1.000
_cell.angle_alpha   90.00
_cell.angle_beta   90.00
_cell.angle_gamma   90.00
#
_symmetry.space_group_name_H-M   'P 1'
#
loop_
_entity.id
_entity.type
_entity.pdbx_description
1 polymer ?
#
loop_
_entity_poly.entity_id
_entity_poly.type
_entity_poly.pdbx_seq_one_letter_code
_entity_poly.pdbx_strand_id
1 'polypeptide(L)'
;MGPLKDRDQPSDPAEQRQRALVQEWEATLGVFRTFQTVAVHQRFQHLGLLFEHLAPWIERGIQGIALRYFILLPKELALARLFAKAARKEELPRTYEAFLLWVEGSILHDVTHPTDEIGATNCALGEPSPALQQRFNRLPFPERALLYLFMVERNSLAAVAERAGLSSQACAAALNRIWRKIAGEDASIRLPLGWRAPQNPLTGESASGEE
;
A
#
# COMPACT_ATOMS: atom_id res chain seq x y z
N MET A 1 -16.17 57.72 16.15
CA MET A 1 -15.89 56.68 15.13
C MET A 1 -14.79 55.79 15.68
N GLY A 2 -15.14 54.64 16.26
CA GLY A 2 -14.15 53.64 16.66
C GLY A 2 -13.87 52.71 15.47
N PRO A 3 -12.63 52.28 15.23
CA PRO A 3 -12.34 51.36 14.14
C PRO A 3 -13.01 50.02 14.47
N LEU A 4 -13.74 49.49 13.49
CA LEU A 4 -14.22 48.12 13.48
C LEU A 4 -13.00 47.21 13.62
N LYS A 5 -12.83 46.63 14.81
CA LYS A 5 -11.97 45.47 15.02
C LYS A 5 -12.46 44.41 14.04
N ASP A 6 -11.64 44.10 13.04
CA ASP A 6 -11.77 42.90 12.23
C ASP A 6 -11.98 41.74 13.19
N ARG A 7 -13.20 41.21 13.17
CA ARG A 7 -13.52 39.98 13.87
C ARG A 7 -12.81 38.89 13.08
N ASP A 8 -11.67 38.44 13.59
CA ASP A 8 -11.22 37.06 13.38
C ASP A 8 -12.36 36.14 13.82
N GLN A 9 -13.25 35.82 12.88
CA GLN A 9 -14.21 34.74 13.06
C GLN A 9 -13.41 33.44 13.13
N PRO A 10 -13.70 32.55 14.10
CA PRO A 10 -13.16 31.21 14.06
C PRO A 10 -13.62 30.57 12.74
N SER A 11 -12.66 30.22 11.89
CA SER A 11 -12.91 29.54 10.62
C SER A 11 -13.79 28.31 10.88
N ASP A 12 -14.79 28.09 10.02
CA ASP A 12 -15.69 26.94 10.11
C ASP A 12 -14.86 25.65 10.29
N PRO A 13 -15.14 24.80 11.30
CA PRO A 13 -14.44 23.54 11.49
C PRO A 13 -14.37 22.66 10.22
N ALA A 14 -15.36 22.76 9.34
CA ALA A 14 -15.35 22.07 8.05
C ALA A 14 -14.28 22.65 7.09
N GLU A 15 -14.18 23.97 7.01
CA GLU A 15 -13.14 24.65 6.22
C GLU A 15 -11.74 24.39 6.77
N GLN A 16 -11.58 24.39 8.10
CA GLN A 16 -10.31 24.05 8.74
C GLN A 16 -9.88 22.62 8.40
N ARG A 17 -10.81 21.67 8.48
CA ARG A 17 -10.54 20.28 8.09
C ARG A 17 -10.17 20.15 6.62
N GLN A 18 -10.88 20.86 5.74
CA GLN A 18 -10.57 20.87 4.31
C GLN A 18 -9.16 21.40 4.04
N ARG A 19 -8.77 22.51 4.68
CA ARG A 19 -7.42 23.08 4.55
C ARG A 19 -6.34 22.12 5.05
N ALA A 20 -6.58 21.44 6.17
CA ALA A 20 -5.65 20.46 6.71
C ALA A 20 -5.44 19.27 5.74
N LEU A 21 -6.51 18.77 5.11
CA LEU A 21 -6.42 17.71 4.11
C LEU A 21 -5.62 18.14 2.87
N VAL A 22 -5.83 19.37 2.40
CA VAL A 22 -5.07 19.93 1.27
C VAL A 22 -3.57 19.97 1.61
N GLN A 23 -3.21 20.47 2.79
CA GLN A 23 -1.81 20.54 3.24
C GLN A 23 -1.17 19.16 3.39
N GLU A 24 -1.89 18.21 3.97
CA GLU A 24 -1.44 16.81 4.11
C GLU A 24 -1.22 16.15 2.73
N TRP A 25 -2.07 16.45 1.75
CA TRP A 25 -1.91 15.95 0.39
C TRP A 25 -0.73 16.60 -0.33
N GLU A 26 -0.54 17.90 -0.19
CA GLU A 26 0.62 18.60 -0.75
C GLU A 26 1.94 18.03 -0.22
N ALA A 27 2.00 17.71 1.07
CA ALA A 27 3.15 17.03 1.68
C ALA A 27 3.36 15.63 1.06
N THR A 28 2.28 14.88 0.86
CA THR A 28 2.32 13.55 0.22
C THR A 28 2.85 13.64 -1.22
N LEU A 29 2.41 14.62 -1.99
CA LEU A 29 2.94 14.89 -3.33
C LEU A 29 4.42 15.26 -3.30
N GLY A 30 4.86 16.00 -2.29
CA GLY A 30 6.28 16.29 -2.04
C GLY A 30 7.10 15.01 -1.88
N VAL A 31 6.67 14.10 -1.00
CA VAL A 31 7.33 12.81 -0.77
C VAL A 31 7.36 11.95 -2.04
N PHE A 32 6.24 11.91 -2.78
CA PHE A 32 6.18 11.18 -4.04
C PHE A 32 7.18 11.70 -5.07
N ARG A 33 7.26 13.03 -5.26
CA ARG A 33 8.24 13.65 -6.18
C ARG A 33 9.68 13.30 -5.78
N THR A 34 10.00 13.39 -4.48
CA THR A 34 11.33 13.01 -3.98
C THR A 34 11.64 11.55 -4.27
N PHE A 35 10.69 10.64 -4.01
CA PHE A 35 10.86 9.22 -4.31
C PHE A 35 11.16 8.95 -5.79
N GLN A 36 10.54 9.68 -6.71
CA GLN A 36 10.79 9.55 -8.16
C GLN A 36 12.20 9.98 -8.56
N THR A 37 12.74 11.03 -7.93
CA THR A 37 14.01 11.64 -8.33
C THR A 37 15.23 11.16 -7.53
N VAL A 38 15.01 10.47 -6.40
CA VAL A 38 16.10 10.07 -5.50
C VAL A 38 17.03 9.04 -6.16
N ALA A 39 18.31 9.10 -5.77
CA ALA A 39 19.30 8.12 -6.18
C ALA A 39 18.89 6.69 -5.79
N VAL A 40 19.19 5.73 -6.67
CA VAL A 40 18.76 4.33 -6.56
C VAL A 40 19.04 3.72 -5.18
N HIS A 41 20.23 3.94 -4.62
CA HIS A 41 20.64 3.38 -3.33
C HIS A 41 19.86 3.93 -2.12
N GLN A 42 19.17 5.07 -2.26
CA GLN A 42 18.31 5.66 -1.21
C GLN A 42 16.83 5.32 -1.42
N ARG A 43 16.49 4.71 -2.56
CA ARG A 43 15.10 4.48 -2.98
C ARG A 43 14.35 3.57 -2.02
N PHE A 44 15.02 2.59 -1.39
CA PHE A 44 14.38 1.70 -0.41
C PHE A 44 13.89 2.44 0.84
N GLN A 45 14.67 3.39 1.37
CA GLN A 45 14.24 4.20 2.52
C GLN A 45 13.08 5.12 2.13
N HIS A 46 13.18 5.75 0.96
CA HIS A 46 12.12 6.64 0.45
C HIS A 46 10.86 5.89 0.05
N LEU A 47 10.95 4.60 -0.30
CA LEU A 47 9.79 3.73 -0.50
C LEU A 47 8.98 3.59 0.79
N GLY A 48 9.66 3.48 1.94
CA GLY A 48 9.01 3.46 3.25
C GLY A 48 8.30 4.78 3.57
N LEU A 49 8.96 5.91 3.33
CA LEU A 49 8.35 7.25 3.49
C LEU A 49 7.16 7.43 2.56
N LEU A 50 7.27 6.98 1.31
CA LEU A 50 6.16 7.02 0.37
C LEU A 50 4.97 6.21 0.89
N PHE A 51 5.23 5.00 1.39
CA PHE A 51 4.18 4.15 1.95
C PHE A 51 3.51 4.79 3.17
N GLU A 52 4.29 5.33 4.10
CA GLU A 52 3.80 6.04 5.28
C GLU A 52 2.84 7.17 4.93
N HIS A 53 3.17 7.97 3.92
CA HIS A 53 2.34 9.09 3.50
C HIS A 53 1.15 8.67 2.63
N LEU A 54 1.30 7.67 1.77
CA LEU A 54 0.29 7.33 0.76
C LEU A 54 -0.76 6.33 1.28
N ALA A 55 -0.38 5.42 2.17
CA ALA A 55 -1.29 4.40 2.70
C ALA A 55 -2.55 5.01 3.36
N PRO A 56 -2.46 6.06 4.20
CA PRO A 56 -3.65 6.68 4.79
C PRO A 56 -4.64 7.23 3.75
N TRP A 57 -4.15 7.79 2.64
CA TRP A 57 -5.01 8.28 1.56
C TRP A 57 -5.71 7.15 0.81
N ILE A 58 -5.00 6.05 0.58
CA ILE A 58 -5.57 4.85 -0.04
C ILE A 58 -6.64 4.25 0.88
N GLU A 59 -6.36 4.13 2.18
CA GLU A 59 -7.29 3.61 3.19
C GLU A 59 -8.55 4.48 3.28
N ARG A 60 -8.41 5.81 3.26
CA ARG A 60 -9.55 6.74 3.18
C ARG A 60 -10.42 6.47 1.95
N GLY A 61 -9.80 6.22 0.80
CA GLY A 61 -10.51 5.86 -0.43
C GLY A 61 -11.24 4.52 -0.31
N ILE A 62 -10.56 3.47 0.17
CA ILE A 62 -11.15 2.14 0.42
C ILE A 62 -12.37 2.26 1.35
N GLN A 63 -12.23 2.98 2.46
CA GLN A 63 -13.31 3.17 3.42
C GLN A 63 -14.48 3.96 2.82
N GLY A 64 -14.20 5.01 2.04
CA GLY A 64 -15.22 5.79 1.34
C GLY A 64 -16.07 4.94 0.40
N ILE A 65 -15.44 4.04 -0.35
CA ILE A 65 -16.13 3.12 -1.27
C ILE A 65 -16.95 2.09 -0.51
N ALA A 66 -16.38 1.48 0.53
CA ALA A 66 -17.08 0.49 1.35
C ALA A 66 -18.37 1.08 1.95
N LEU A 67 -18.33 2.34 2.41
CA LEU A 67 -19.50 3.03 2.96
C LEU A 67 -20.50 3.49 1.89
N ARG A 68 -20.02 3.94 0.72
CA ARG A 68 -20.88 4.48 -0.34
C ARG A 68 -21.60 3.38 -1.13
N TYR A 69 -20.92 2.28 -1.41
CA TYR A 69 -21.40 1.22 -2.29
C TYR A 69 -21.73 -0.08 -1.55
N PHE A 70 -21.55 -0.14 -0.23
CA PHE A 70 -21.80 -1.33 0.59
C PHE A 70 -21.01 -2.56 0.13
N ILE A 71 -19.81 -2.36 -0.42
CA ILE A 71 -18.92 -3.42 -0.90
C ILE A 71 -18.01 -3.88 0.24
N LEU A 72 -17.96 -5.20 0.48
CA LEU A 72 -16.96 -5.82 1.35
C LEU A 72 -15.69 -6.09 0.54
N LEU A 73 -14.59 -5.43 0.89
CA LEU A 73 -13.30 -5.56 0.21
C LEU A 73 -12.26 -6.21 1.13
N PRO A 74 -11.39 -7.10 0.61
CA PRO A 74 -10.19 -7.52 1.33
C PRO A 74 -9.24 -6.32 1.45
N LYS A 75 -9.29 -5.59 2.58
CA LYS A 75 -8.71 -4.25 2.71
C LYS A 75 -7.21 -4.24 2.47
N GLU A 76 -6.51 -5.22 3.01
CA GLU A 76 -5.06 -5.33 2.91
C GLU A 76 -4.60 -5.61 1.48
N LEU A 77 -5.34 -6.48 0.76
CA LEU A 77 -5.06 -6.76 -0.64
C LEU A 77 -5.34 -5.53 -1.52
N ALA A 78 -6.45 -4.84 -1.27
CA ALA A 78 -6.79 -3.60 -1.96
C ALA A 78 -5.72 -2.51 -1.72
N LEU A 79 -5.30 -2.33 -0.46
CA LEU A 79 -4.24 -1.39 -0.09
C LEU A 79 -2.93 -1.72 -0.80
N ALA A 80 -2.47 -2.97 -0.74
CA ALA A 80 -1.24 -3.41 -1.39
C ALA A 80 -1.27 -3.14 -2.91
N ARG A 81 -2.37 -3.50 -3.58
CA ARG A 81 -2.52 -3.31 -5.03
C ARG A 81 -2.59 -1.85 -5.44
N LEU A 82 -3.36 -1.04 -4.71
CA LEU A 82 -3.47 0.39 -4.97
C LEU A 82 -2.14 1.09 -4.69
N PHE A 83 -1.44 0.72 -3.62
CA PHE A 83 -0.11 1.24 -3.34
C PHE A 83 0.87 0.90 -4.47
N ALA A 84 0.94 -0.35 -4.90
CA ALA A 84 1.80 -0.76 -6.01
C ALA A 84 1.42 -0.08 -7.34
N LYS A 85 0.12 0.10 -7.63
CA LYS A 85 -0.35 0.89 -8.78
C LYS A 85 0.10 2.35 -8.66
N ALA A 86 -0.04 2.97 -7.49
CA ALA A 86 0.31 4.37 -7.28
C ALA A 86 1.83 4.63 -7.32
N ALA A 87 2.63 3.74 -6.71
CA ALA A 87 4.10 3.80 -6.73
C ALA A 87 4.70 3.66 -8.14
N ARG A 88 3.92 3.16 -9.12
CA ARG A 88 4.31 3.04 -10.53
C ARG A 88 3.88 4.22 -11.40
N LYS A 89 3.08 5.14 -10.88
CA LYS A 89 2.66 6.30 -11.65
C LYS A 89 3.86 7.22 -11.92
N GLU A 90 3.82 7.87 -13.07
CA GLU A 90 4.71 9.00 -13.37
C GLU A 90 4.34 10.19 -12.48
N GLU A 91 3.03 10.45 -12.35
CA GLU A 91 2.48 11.51 -11.52
C GLU A 91 1.25 11.04 -10.74
N LEU A 92 1.11 11.53 -9.50
CA LEU A 92 -0.13 11.44 -8.74
C LEU A 92 -1.05 12.62 -9.08
N PRO A 93 -2.38 12.46 -8.93
CA PRO A 93 -3.33 13.56 -9.10
C PRO A 93 -2.99 14.76 -8.23
N ARG A 94 -3.16 15.98 -8.78
CA ARG A 94 -2.78 17.22 -8.10
C ARG A 94 -3.60 17.52 -6.85
N THR A 95 -4.84 17.05 -6.80
CA THR A 95 -5.73 17.22 -5.65
C THR A 95 -6.05 15.88 -5.01
N TYR A 96 -6.33 15.90 -3.71
CA TYR A 96 -6.64 14.69 -2.98
C TYR A 96 -7.99 14.11 -3.43
N GLU A 97 -8.95 14.95 -3.81
CA GLU A 97 -10.26 14.50 -4.31
C GLU A 97 -10.09 13.70 -5.61
N ALA A 98 -9.24 14.17 -6.52
CA ALA A 98 -8.93 13.46 -7.75
C ALA A 98 -8.19 12.13 -7.49
N PHE A 99 -7.35 12.08 -6.45
CA PHE A 99 -6.72 10.83 -6.01
C PHE A 99 -7.72 9.85 -5.43
N LEU A 100 -8.66 10.30 -4.58
CA LEU A 100 -9.71 9.46 -4.02
C LEU A 100 -10.64 8.92 -5.12
N LEU A 101 -10.98 9.74 -6.11
CA LEU A 101 -11.71 9.30 -7.30
C LEU A 101 -10.93 8.27 -8.12
N TRP A 102 -9.61 8.42 -8.22
CA TRP A 102 -8.75 7.42 -8.87
C TRP A 102 -8.74 6.09 -8.10
N VAL A 103 -8.70 6.13 -6.76
CA VAL A 103 -8.82 4.93 -5.90
C VAL A 103 -10.18 4.25 -6.13
N GLU A 104 -11.25 5.03 -6.12
CA GLU A 104 -12.63 4.57 -6.40
C GLU A 104 -12.75 3.90 -7.76
N GLY A 105 -12.33 4.57 -8.84
CA GLY A 105 -12.35 3.99 -10.18
C GLY A 105 -11.49 2.72 -10.29
N SER A 106 -10.34 2.67 -9.60
CA SER A 106 -9.45 1.50 -9.60
C SER A 106 -10.09 0.29 -8.90
N ILE A 107 -10.76 0.49 -7.78
CA ILE A 107 -11.44 -0.59 -7.05
C ILE A 107 -12.66 -1.07 -7.83
N LEU A 108 -13.51 -0.16 -8.29
CA LEU A 108 -14.72 -0.54 -9.03
C LEU A 108 -14.35 -1.31 -10.30
N HIS A 109 -13.31 -0.86 -11.02
CA HIS A 109 -12.80 -1.60 -12.16
C HIS A 109 -12.33 -3.01 -11.78
N ASP A 110 -11.49 -3.15 -10.75
CA ASP A 110 -10.98 -4.46 -10.30
C ASP A 110 -12.12 -5.38 -9.83
N VAL A 111 -13.14 -4.87 -9.14
CA VAL A 111 -14.32 -5.65 -8.71
C VAL A 111 -15.17 -6.12 -9.90
N THR A 112 -15.26 -5.35 -10.99
CA THR A 112 -16.03 -5.76 -12.17
C THR A 112 -15.42 -6.91 -12.96
N HIS A 113 -14.18 -7.30 -12.67
CA HIS A 113 -13.50 -8.40 -13.37
C HIS A 113 -13.74 -9.74 -12.65
N PRO A 114 -14.43 -10.71 -13.28
CA PRO A 114 -14.82 -11.96 -12.62
C PRO A 114 -13.64 -12.88 -12.26
N THR A 115 -12.46 -12.65 -12.84
CA THR A 115 -11.23 -13.40 -12.55
C THR A 115 -10.31 -12.68 -11.58
N ASP A 116 -10.67 -11.47 -11.14
CA ASP A 116 -9.85 -10.66 -10.25
C ASP A 116 -10.08 -11.08 -8.80
N GLU A 117 -9.02 -11.33 -8.04
CA GLU A 117 -9.07 -11.74 -6.64
C GLU A 117 -9.80 -10.72 -5.73
N ILE A 118 -9.93 -9.45 -6.15
CA ILE A 118 -10.74 -8.45 -5.45
C ILE A 118 -12.24 -8.63 -5.72
N GLY A 119 -12.63 -9.08 -6.92
CA GLY A 119 -14.03 -9.25 -7.35
C GLY A 119 -14.57 -10.68 -7.24
N ALA A 120 -13.70 -11.69 -7.19
CA ALA A 120 -14.05 -13.11 -7.22
C ALA A 120 -14.68 -13.63 -5.92
N THR A 121 -14.59 -12.87 -4.81
CA THR A 121 -15.06 -13.30 -3.51
C THR A 121 -16.03 -12.29 -2.92
N ASN A 122 -17.33 -12.48 -3.19
CA ASN A 122 -18.44 -11.74 -2.59
C ASN A 122 -18.54 -11.88 -1.05
N CYS A 123 -17.57 -12.52 -0.41
CA CYS A 123 -17.34 -12.61 1.03
C CYS A 123 -15.82 -12.60 1.22
N ALA A 124 -15.28 -11.83 2.18
CA ALA A 124 -13.86 -11.58 2.45
C ALA A 124 -12.97 -12.85 2.63
N LEU A 125 -12.83 -13.66 1.59
CA LEU A 125 -11.89 -14.77 1.44
C LEU A 125 -10.55 -14.16 1.05
N GLY A 126 -9.56 -14.26 1.93
CA GLY A 126 -8.22 -13.73 1.71
C GLY A 126 -7.76 -12.66 2.70
N GLU A 127 -8.57 -12.29 3.70
CA GLU A 127 -8.06 -11.47 4.80
C GLU A 127 -7.04 -12.27 5.63
N PRO A 128 -5.85 -11.70 5.93
CA PRO A 128 -4.90 -12.34 6.82
C PRO A 128 -5.52 -12.50 8.23
N SER A 129 -5.11 -13.56 8.94
CA SER A 129 -5.55 -13.73 10.34
C SER A 129 -5.15 -12.50 11.18
N PRO A 130 -5.89 -12.15 12.25
CA PRO A 130 -5.53 -11.01 13.09
C PRO A 130 -4.09 -11.07 13.64
N ALA A 131 -3.60 -12.28 13.93
CA ALA A 131 -2.23 -12.51 14.36
C ALA A 131 -1.21 -12.20 13.25
N LEU A 132 -1.50 -12.62 12.02
CA LEU A 132 -0.68 -12.31 10.85
C LEU A 132 -0.67 -10.80 10.57
N GLN A 133 -1.83 -10.15 10.66
CA GLN A 133 -1.97 -8.71 10.47
C GLN A 133 -1.22 -7.91 11.53
N GLN A 134 -1.27 -8.35 12.79
CA GLN A 134 -0.51 -7.72 13.87
C GLN A 134 1.01 -7.82 13.64
N ARG A 135 1.50 -8.98 13.17
CA ARG A 135 2.92 -9.16 12.83
C ARG A 135 3.32 -8.27 11.66
N PHE A 136 2.49 -8.20 10.62
CA PHE A 136 2.70 -7.30 9.48
C PHE A 136 2.77 -5.83 9.92
N ASN A 137 1.83 -5.37 10.75
CA ASN A 137 1.78 -3.99 11.22
C ASN A 137 2.95 -3.59 12.14
N ARG A 138 3.66 -4.56 12.73
CA ARG A 138 4.89 -4.32 13.50
C ARG A 138 6.13 -4.13 12.63
N LEU A 139 6.04 -4.41 11.33
CA LEU A 139 7.15 -4.20 10.41
C LEU A 139 7.36 -2.69 10.19
N PRO A 140 8.62 -2.24 10.05
CA PRO A 140 8.93 -0.91 9.58
C PRO A 140 8.28 -0.63 8.21
N PHE A 141 7.88 0.61 7.95
CA PHE A 141 7.24 0.99 6.68
C PHE A 141 7.99 0.56 5.41
N PRO A 142 9.34 0.68 5.31
CA PRO A 142 10.07 0.18 4.15
C PRO A 142 9.87 -1.33 3.92
N GLU A 143 9.81 -2.11 5.00
CA GLU A 143 9.61 -3.56 4.94
C GLU A 143 8.18 -3.92 4.53
N ARG A 144 7.17 -3.19 5.03
CA ARG A 144 5.76 -3.33 4.62
C ARG A 144 5.59 -3.02 3.14
N ALA A 145 6.15 -1.89 2.69
CA ALA A 145 6.07 -1.44 1.31
C ALA A 145 6.73 -2.43 0.34
N LEU A 146 7.92 -2.93 0.68
CA LEU A 146 8.63 -3.93 -0.11
C LEU A 146 7.84 -5.23 -0.23
N LEU A 147 7.24 -5.68 0.88
CA LEU A 147 6.43 -6.89 0.87
C LEU A 147 5.18 -6.70 0.00
N TYR A 148 4.45 -5.59 0.14
CA TYR A 148 3.31 -5.30 -0.73
C TYR A 148 3.68 -5.26 -2.21
N LEU A 149 4.79 -4.64 -2.59
CA LEU A 149 5.28 -4.70 -3.96
C LEU A 149 5.53 -6.15 -4.40
N PHE A 150 6.18 -6.96 -3.55
CA PHE A 150 6.45 -8.36 -3.86
C PHE A 150 5.18 -9.18 -4.07
N MET A 151 4.17 -9.00 -3.22
CA MET A 151 2.88 -9.69 -3.37
C MET A 151 2.19 -9.33 -4.68
N VAL A 152 2.19 -8.04 -5.06
CA VAL A 152 1.45 -7.55 -6.23
C VAL A 152 2.16 -7.86 -7.54
N GLU A 153 3.50 -7.83 -7.57
CA GLU A 153 4.30 -8.15 -8.75
C GLU A 153 4.39 -9.67 -9.00
N ARG A 154 3.41 -10.45 -8.52
CA ARG A 154 3.33 -11.91 -8.62
C ARG A 154 4.62 -12.60 -8.17
N ASN A 155 5.23 -12.09 -7.10
CA ASN A 155 6.48 -12.62 -6.53
C ASN A 155 7.71 -12.43 -7.44
N SER A 156 7.68 -11.48 -8.39
CA SER A 156 8.84 -11.14 -9.23
C SER A 156 9.90 -10.37 -8.45
N LEU A 157 10.95 -11.08 -8.02
CA LEU A 157 12.08 -10.49 -7.31
C LEU A 157 12.75 -9.36 -8.11
N ALA A 158 12.89 -9.53 -9.43
CA ALA A 158 13.57 -8.56 -10.30
C ALA A 158 12.82 -7.22 -10.35
N ALA A 159 11.50 -7.25 -10.59
CA ALA A 159 10.68 -6.06 -10.65
C ALA A 159 10.66 -5.30 -9.31
N VAL A 160 10.63 -6.04 -8.20
CA VAL A 160 10.63 -5.48 -6.85
C VAL A 160 11.98 -4.88 -6.49
N ALA A 161 13.08 -5.55 -6.86
CA ALA A 161 14.44 -5.07 -6.64
C ALA A 161 14.69 -3.76 -7.38
N GLU A 162 14.33 -3.70 -8.67
CA GLU A 162 14.42 -2.48 -9.49
C GLU A 162 13.65 -1.32 -8.86
N ARG A 163 12.40 -1.56 -8.45
CA ARG A 163 11.51 -0.54 -7.89
C ARG A 163 11.97 -0.07 -6.51
N ALA A 164 12.49 -0.97 -5.69
CA ALA A 164 13.08 -0.63 -4.39
C ALA A 164 14.48 -0.03 -4.51
N GLY A 165 15.10 -0.05 -5.69
CA GLY A 165 16.50 0.36 -5.88
C GLY A 165 17.50 -0.53 -5.14
N LEU A 166 17.18 -1.81 -5.02
CA LEU A 166 18.02 -2.83 -4.38
C LEU A 166 18.63 -3.73 -5.45
N SER A 167 19.79 -4.32 -5.15
CA SER A 167 20.25 -5.47 -5.92
C SER A 167 19.33 -6.67 -5.68
N SER A 168 19.22 -7.60 -6.65
CA SER A 168 18.39 -8.80 -6.49
C SER A 168 18.75 -9.60 -5.23
N GLN A 169 20.05 -9.67 -4.90
CA GLN A 169 20.52 -10.35 -3.68
C GLN A 169 20.08 -9.62 -2.41
N ALA A 170 20.21 -8.29 -2.35
CA ALA A 170 19.78 -7.50 -1.20
C ALA A 170 18.25 -7.54 -1.03
N CYS A 171 17.51 -7.50 -2.14
CA CYS A 171 16.06 -7.63 -2.15
C CYS A 171 15.61 -8.99 -1.63
N ALA A 172 16.21 -10.09 -2.11
CA ALA A 172 15.91 -11.44 -1.65
C ALA A 172 16.23 -11.62 -0.16
N ALA A 173 17.39 -11.13 0.29
CA ALA A 173 17.78 -11.18 1.70
C ALA A 173 16.81 -10.39 2.59
N ALA A 174 16.39 -9.21 2.14
CA ALA A 174 15.40 -8.38 2.84
C ALA A 174 14.05 -9.09 2.93
N LEU A 175 13.52 -9.60 1.81
CA LEU A 175 12.24 -10.30 1.77
C LEU A 175 12.27 -11.58 2.63
N ASN A 176 13.34 -12.38 2.58
CA ASN A 176 13.50 -13.56 3.43
C ASN A 176 13.56 -13.20 4.92
N ARG A 177 14.19 -12.08 5.28
CA ARG A 177 14.19 -11.59 6.67
C ARG A 177 12.79 -11.15 7.09
N ILE A 178 12.08 -10.43 6.23
CA ILE A 178 10.70 -9.99 6.48
C ILE A 178 9.78 -11.20 6.65
N TRP A 179 9.89 -12.19 5.77
CA TRP A 179 9.07 -13.40 5.80
C TRP A 179 9.23 -14.16 7.11
N ARG A 180 10.46 -14.30 7.62
CA ARG A 180 10.73 -14.90 8.94
C ARG A 180 10.06 -14.16 10.10
N LYS A 181 10.00 -12.81 10.05
CA LYS A 181 9.31 -12.00 11.08
C LYS A 181 7.78 -12.22 11.05
N ILE A 182 7.23 -12.47 9.87
CA ILE A 182 5.78 -12.60 9.65
C ILE A 182 5.31 -14.02 9.94
N ALA A 183 5.90 -15.02 9.29
CA ALA A 183 5.51 -16.42 9.45
C ALA A 183 5.85 -16.94 10.86
N GLY A 184 6.95 -16.46 11.46
CA GLY A 184 7.46 -17.03 12.70
C GLY A 184 7.75 -18.53 12.56
N GLU A 185 7.85 -19.24 13.69
CA GLU A 185 7.94 -20.72 13.74
C GLU A 185 6.55 -21.40 13.68
N ASP A 186 5.48 -20.59 13.54
CA ASP A 186 4.11 -21.07 13.70
C ASP A 186 3.51 -21.48 12.34
N ALA A 187 3.70 -22.76 12.00
CA ALA A 187 3.19 -23.39 10.78
C ALA A 187 1.65 -23.35 10.66
N SER A 188 0.92 -22.94 11.71
CA SER A 188 -0.54 -22.85 11.69
C SER A 188 -1.08 -21.58 11.01
N ILE A 189 -0.22 -20.60 10.73
CA ILE A 189 -0.65 -19.35 10.10
C ILE A 189 -0.97 -19.58 8.63
N ARG A 190 -2.27 -19.60 8.32
CA ARG A 190 -2.75 -19.59 6.95
C ARG A 190 -2.49 -18.22 6.32
N LEU A 191 -1.67 -18.23 5.28
CA LEU A 191 -1.44 -17.05 4.45
C LEU A 191 -2.64 -16.83 3.51
N PRO A 192 -2.93 -15.58 3.12
CA PRO A 192 -3.90 -15.31 2.07
C PRO A 192 -3.58 -16.06 0.77
N LEU A 193 -4.60 -16.32 -0.04
CA LEU A 193 -4.44 -16.93 -1.37
C LEU A 193 -3.45 -16.11 -2.20
N GLY A 194 -2.57 -16.78 -2.95
CA GLY A 194 -1.54 -16.12 -3.78
C GLY A 194 -0.29 -15.66 -3.03
N TRP A 195 -0.31 -15.65 -1.69
CA TRP A 195 0.89 -15.33 -0.91
C TRP A 195 1.89 -16.48 -0.94
N ARG A 196 3.13 -16.18 -1.34
CA ARG A 196 4.23 -17.14 -1.46
C ARG A 196 5.49 -16.57 -0.84
N ALA A 197 6.28 -17.43 -0.21
CA ALA A 197 7.60 -17.04 0.25
C ALA A 197 8.49 -16.69 -0.97
N PRO A 198 9.46 -15.79 -0.81
CA PRO A 198 10.44 -15.54 -1.87
C PRO A 198 11.15 -16.84 -2.21
N GLN A 199 11.07 -17.28 -3.47
CA GLN A 199 11.91 -18.37 -3.95
C GLN A 199 13.35 -17.86 -3.92
N ASN A 200 14.21 -18.53 -3.17
CA ASN A 200 15.61 -18.17 -3.08
C ASN A 200 16.29 -18.59 -4.40
N PRO A 201 16.78 -17.66 -5.25
CA PRO A 201 17.33 -18.02 -6.56
C PRO A 201 18.62 -18.87 -6.46
N LEU A 202 19.22 -18.98 -5.27
CA LEU A 202 20.43 -19.76 -5.01
C LEU A 202 20.15 -21.23 -4.65
N THR A 203 18.91 -21.57 -4.30
CA THR A 203 18.48 -22.92 -3.98
C THR A 203 17.25 -23.18 -4.81
N GLY A 204 17.41 -23.81 -5.97
CA GLY A 204 16.32 -24.26 -6.85
C GLY A 204 15.43 -25.34 -6.21
N GLU A 205 15.17 -25.26 -4.91
CA GLU A 205 14.21 -26.09 -4.21
C GLU A 205 12.83 -25.49 -4.47
N SER A 206 12.25 -25.99 -5.56
CA SER A 206 10.80 -26.05 -5.69
C SER A 206 10.29 -26.79 -4.46
N ALA A 207 9.45 -26.15 -3.65
CA ALA A 207 8.60 -26.88 -2.73
C ALA A 207 7.55 -27.62 -3.58
N SER A 208 7.97 -28.69 -4.25
CA SER A 208 7.11 -29.74 -4.75
C SER A 208 6.68 -30.55 -3.53
N GLY A 209 5.50 -30.23 -3.02
CA GLY A 209 4.83 -30.95 -1.96
C GLY A 209 3.37 -31.14 -2.31
N GLU A 210 3.10 -31.76 -3.46
CA GLU A 210 1.81 -32.40 -3.79
C GLU A 210 2.11 -33.66 -4.61
N GLU A 211 2.09 -34.81 -3.94
CA GLU A 211 1.24 -35.94 -4.35
C GLU A 211 0.13 -36.09 -3.29
#